data_AF-A0A952WEX2-F1
#
_entry.id   AF-A0A952WEX2-F1
#
_cell.length_a   1.000
_cell.length_b   1.000
_cell.length_c   1.000
_cell.angle_alpha   90.00
_cell.angle_beta   90.00
_cell.angle_gamma   90.00
#
_symmetry.space_group_name_H-M   'P 1'
#
loop_
_entity.id
_entity.type
_entity.pdbx_description
1 polymer ?
#
loop_
_entity_poly.entity_id
_entity_poly.type
_entity_poly.pdbx_seq_one_letter_code
_entity_poly.pdbx_strand_id
1 'polypeptide(L)'
;MDVVVVIIVSAVLGLIWSAWRRGGDTGPRVAWKETVHISLPPAIARREVVRYLTARGCTFVNSEGECDAFRRGEYVRRLRGPADAPWLTLPVIIVAVCAEEDGRPLLHMHFSLLPIVSASASGFRYFQEQARAEFAEVVGYLEQVAREQSQRRGGQKRRRRPNHRWYPGDEEGQREQESPASAHALDADLALLGLKRGASLEQVQKAYRIACRKYHPDRLTGQNVEPHLVELAVQRFKEVAAAYQRLRESYAQAQSA
;
A
#
# COMPACT_ATOMS: atom_id res chain seq x y z
N MET A 1 26.68 16.21 -13.48
CA MET A 1 25.67 16.97 -14.24
C MET A 1 24.34 17.10 -13.48
N ASP A 2 24.24 16.52 -12.28
CA ASP A 2 22.98 16.26 -11.59
C ASP A 2 22.39 17.47 -10.87
N VAL A 3 23.23 18.36 -10.33
CA VAL A 3 22.74 19.56 -9.59
C VAL A 3 21.96 20.51 -10.50
N VAL A 4 22.44 20.75 -11.72
CA VAL A 4 21.76 21.62 -12.70
C VAL A 4 20.42 21.03 -13.13
N VAL A 5 20.35 19.70 -13.31
CA VAL A 5 19.11 19.03 -13.69
C VAL A 5 18.11 19.05 -12.53
N VAL A 6 18.54 18.82 -11.29
CA VAL A 6 17.68 18.91 -10.10
C VAL A 6 17.13 20.33 -9.93
N ILE A 7 17.94 21.38 -10.13
CA ILE A 7 17.48 22.77 -10.07
C ILE A 7 16.45 23.05 -11.17
N ILE A 8 16.69 22.61 -12.40
CA ILE A 8 15.76 22.81 -13.52
C ILE A 8 14.45 22.06 -13.26
N VAL A 9 14.52 20.80 -12.82
CA VAL A 9 13.33 19.98 -12.52
C VAL A 9 12.55 20.58 -11.35
N SER A 10 13.20 21.03 -10.29
CA SER A 10 12.53 21.69 -9.15
C SER A 10 11.89 23.03 -9.53
N ALA A 11 12.53 23.84 -10.38
CA ALA A 11 11.93 25.08 -10.89
C ALA A 11 10.73 24.80 -11.79
N VAL A 12 10.82 23.78 -12.65
CA VAL A 12 9.73 23.33 -13.53
C VAL A 12 8.59 22.75 -12.70
N LEU A 13 8.88 21.97 -11.66
CA LEU A 13 7.91 21.45 -10.71
C LEU A 13 7.14 22.57 -10.00
N GLY A 14 7.83 23.56 -9.42
CA GLY A 14 7.18 24.68 -8.74
C GLY A 14 6.32 25.52 -9.69
N LEU A 15 6.76 25.71 -10.94
CA LEU A 15 5.97 26.38 -11.98
C LEU A 15 4.74 25.57 -12.38
N ILE A 16 4.86 24.25 -12.59
CA ILE A 16 3.74 23.37 -12.92
C ILE A 16 2.75 23.29 -11.76
N TRP A 17 3.23 23.08 -10.53
CA TRP A 17 2.40 23.02 -9.34
C TRP A 17 1.63 24.32 -9.10
N SER A 18 2.31 25.46 -9.24
CA SER A 18 1.69 26.77 -9.08
C SER A 18 0.76 27.16 -10.24
N ALA A 19 1.03 26.68 -11.46
CA ALA A 19 0.15 26.85 -12.60
C ALA A 19 -1.09 25.95 -12.49
N TRP A 20 -0.90 24.69 -12.08
CA TRP A 20 -1.97 23.72 -11.84
C TRP A 20 -2.94 24.22 -10.75
N ARG A 21 -2.44 24.73 -9.62
CA ARG A 21 -3.29 25.36 -8.60
C ARG A 21 -4.06 26.60 -9.08
N ARG A 22 -3.57 27.30 -10.10
CA ARG A 22 -4.15 28.56 -10.58
C ARG A 22 -4.92 28.39 -11.90
N GLY A 23 -5.08 27.17 -12.40
CA GLY A 23 -5.68 26.90 -13.71
C GLY A 23 -4.93 27.56 -14.88
N GLY A 24 -3.65 27.88 -14.69
CA GLY A 24 -2.84 28.66 -15.63
C GLY A 24 -2.10 27.80 -16.65
N ASP A 25 -1.89 28.36 -17.84
CA ASP A 25 -1.11 27.72 -18.89
C ASP A 25 0.39 27.77 -18.55
N THR A 26 1.01 26.59 -18.48
CA THR A 26 2.45 26.42 -18.31
C THR A 26 3.13 26.77 -19.63
N GLY A 27 4.04 27.75 -19.61
CA GLY A 27 4.58 28.43 -20.79
C GLY A 27 5.27 27.58 -21.89
N PRO A 28 5.95 28.21 -22.86
CA PRO A 28 6.19 27.71 -24.23
C PRO A 28 7.17 26.53 -24.41
N ARG A 29 7.48 25.79 -23.34
CA ARG A 29 8.34 24.59 -23.37
C ARG A 29 7.61 23.30 -22.97
N VAL A 30 6.29 23.36 -22.81
CA VAL A 30 5.43 22.21 -22.55
C VAL A 30 5.18 21.50 -23.87
N ALA A 31 5.79 20.33 -24.04
CA ALA A 31 5.68 19.60 -25.29
C ALA A 31 4.36 18.83 -25.39
N TRP A 32 3.84 18.30 -24.27
CA TRP A 32 2.52 17.65 -24.21
C TRP A 32 2.01 17.45 -22.77
N LYS A 33 0.72 17.71 -22.50
CA LYS A 33 0.06 17.50 -21.20
C LYS A 33 -1.36 16.97 -21.36
N GLU A 34 -1.82 16.13 -20.45
CA GLU A 34 -3.21 15.65 -20.40
C GLU A 34 -3.66 15.37 -18.96
N THR A 35 -4.96 15.52 -18.72
CA THR A 35 -5.63 15.22 -17.45
C THR A 35 -6.75 14.22 -17.69
N VAL A 36 -6.84 13.20 -16.85
CA VAL A 36 -7.93 12.22 -16.90
C VAL A 36 -8.41 11.88 -15.50
N HIS A 37 -9.71 11.63 -15.35
CA HIS A 37 -10.23 11.04 -14.12
C HIS A 37 -9.88 9.56 -14.07
N ILE A 38 -9.44 9.11 -12.90
CA ILE A 38 -9.05 7.72 -12.65
C ILE A 38 -9.98 7.10 -11.61
N SER A 39 -9.98 5.77 -11.55
CA SER A 39 -10.78 5.03 -10.55
C SER A 39 -10.01 4.70 -9.27
N LEU A 40 -8.70 4.97 -9.24
CA LEU A 40 -7.85 4.71 -8.08
C LEU A 40 -7.79 5.93 -7.15
N PRO A 41 -7.78 5.72 -5.83
CA PRO A 41 -7.45 6.79 -4.89
C PRO A 41 -6.08 7.42 -5.19
N PRO A 42 -5.88 8.73 -4.99
CA PRO A 42 -4.66 9.43 -5.40
C PRO A 42 -3.38 8.81 -4.83
N ALA A 43 -3.40 8.41 -3.55
CA ALA A 43 -2.25 7.78 -2.90
C ALA A 43 -1.85 6.43 -3.54
N ILE A 44 -2.83 5.66 -4.01
CA ILE A 44 -2.56 4.39 -4.71
C ILE A 44 -2.06 4.68 -6.12
N ALA A 45 -2.74 5.57 -6.85
CA ALA A 45 -2.37 5.97 -8.19
C ALA A 45 -0.91 6.46 -8.24
N ARG A 46 -0.53 7.35 -7.33
CA ARG A 46 0.83 7.88 -7.19
C ARG A 46 1.88 6.77 -7.07
N ARG A 47 1.66 5.82 -6.16
CA ARG A 47 2.57 4.68 -5.95
C ARG A 47 2.71 3.82 -7.21
N GLU A 48 1.61 3.54 -7.88
CA GLU A 48 1.63 2.70 -9.08
C GLU A 48 2.25 3.44 -10.29
N VAL A 49 2.06 4.76 -10.41
CA VAL A 49 2.76 5.59 -11.41
C VAL A 49 4.27 5.56 -11.18
N VAL A 50 4.73 5.75 -9.94
CA VAL A 50 6.16 5.63 -9.58
C VAL A 50 6.70 4.26 -9.99
N ARG A 51 5.98 3.18 -9.63
CA ARG A 51 6.35 1.80 -9.97
C ARG A 51 6.46 1.61 -11.49
N TYR A 52 5.45 2.05 -12.23
CA TYR A 52 5.40 1.92 -13.69
C TYR A 52 6.55 2.66 -14.38
N LEU A 53 6.76 3.92 -14.04
CA LEU A 53 7.80 4.75 -14.68
C LEU A 53 9.21 4.24 -14.33
N THR A 54 9.41 3.81 -13.08
CA THR A 54 10.69 3.22 -12.64
C THR A 54 11.00 1.94 -13.40
N ALA A 55 10.01 1.07 -13.61
CA ALA A 55 10.18 -0.16 -14.38
C ALA A 55 10.56 0.09 -15.85
N ARG A 56 10.26 1.28 -16.39
CA ARG A 56 10.60 1.70 -17.76
C ARG A 56 11.84 2.59 -17.82
N GLY A 57 12.69 2.54 -16.80
CA GLY A 57 13.99 3.22 -16.77
C GLY A 57 13.91 4.71 -16.43
N CYS A 58 12.79 5.20 -15.88
CA CYS A 58 12.74 6.54 -15.35
C CYS A 58 13.37 6.58 -13.95
N THR A 59 14.22 7.57 -13.71
CA THR A 59 14.75 7.92 -12.39
C THR A 59 13.83 8.93 -11.74
N PHE A 60 13.37 8.64 -10.51
CA PHE A 60 12.64 9.60 -9.69
C PHE A 60 13.59 10.73 -9.27
N VAL A 61 13.19 11.99 -9.46
CA VAL A 61 14.04 13.15 -9.20
C VAL A 61 13.65 13.82 -7.88
N ASN A 62 12.39 14.20 -7.75
CA ASN A 62 11.86 14.94 -6.59
C ASN A 62 10.32 14.86 -6.57
N SER A 63 9.73 15.16 -5.42
CA SER A 63 8.31 15.43 -5.25
C SER A 63 8.06 16.78 -4.57
N GLU A 64 7.08 17.53 -5.07
CA GLU A 64 6.56 18.74 -4.41
C GLU A 64 5.05 18.58 -4.21
N GLY A 65 4.63 18.30 -2.96
CA GLY A 65 3.23 17.99 -2.65
C GLY A 65 2.73 16.74 -3.35
N GLU A 66 1.76 16.91 -4.25
CA GLU A 66 1.14 15.85 -5.06
C GLU A 66 1.82 15.66 -6.43
N CYS A 67 2.82 16.49 -6.74
CA CYS A 67 3.60 16.39 -7.98
C CYS A 67 4.85 15.53 -7.78
N ASP A 68 5.00 14.52 -8.63
CA ASP A 68 6.22 13.70 -8.74
C ASP A 68 6.90 13.97 -10.07
N ALA A 69 8.21 14.26 -10.04
CA ALA A 69 9.03 14.39 -11.24
C ALA A 69 9.94 13.18 -11.46
N PHE A 70 10.00 12.78 -12.72
CA PHE A 70 10.82 11.70 -13.21
C PHE A 70 11.64 12.18 -14.39
N ARG A 71 12.80 11.56 -14.57
CA ARG A 71 13.66 11.77 -15.72
C ARG A 71 13.97 10.44 -16.38
N ARG A 72 13.97 10.39 -17.70
CA ARG A 72 14.48 9.26 -18.49
C ARG A 72 15.43 9.77 -19.55
N GLY A 73 16.35 8.91 -19.99
CA GLY A 73 17.26 9.19 -21.09
C GLY A 73 18.46 10.05 -20.71
N GLU A 74 19.56 9.84 -21.45
CA GLU A 74 20.81 10.53 -21.24
C GLU A 74 21.05 11.60 -22.30
N TYR A 75 21.77 11.26 -23.38
CA TYR A 75 22.35 12.25 -24.28
C TYR A 75 21.81 12.14 -25.70
N VAL A 76 20.86 13.01 -26.01
CA VAL A 76 20.41 13.27 -27.39
C VAL A 76 20.39 14.78 -27.58
N ARG A 77 21.19 15.30 -28.51
CA ARG A 77 21.21 16.75 -28.82
C ARG A 77 20.19 17.17 -29.85
N ARG A 78 19.84 16.27 -30.77
CA ARG A 78 18.92 16.57 -31.89
C ARG A 78 17.92 15.44 -32.07
N LEU A 79 16.65 15.81 -32.24
CA LEU A 79 15.56 14.88 -32.51
C LEU A 79 14.86 15.29 -33.81
N ARG A 80 14.98 14.47 -34.85
CA ARG A 80 14.31 14.64 -36.14
C ARG A 80 13.21 13.61 -36.35
N GLY A 81 13.30 12.46 -35.69
CA GLY A 81 12.28 11.42 -35.72
C GLY A 81 12.73 10.15 -34.97
N PRO A 82 12.01 9.03 -35.15
CA PRO A 82 12.29 7.78 -34.45
C PRO A 82 13.67 7.17 -34.75
N ALA A 83 14.28 7.53 -35.89
CA ALA A 83 15.61 7.07 -36.26
C ALA A 83 16.74 7.66 -35.40
N ASP A 84 16.54 8.82 -34.78
CA ASP A 84 17.59 9.45 -33.96
C ASP A 84 17.67 8.86 -32.55
N ALA A 85 16.51 8.54 -31.96
CA ALA A 85 16.44 7.96 -30.63
C ALA A 85 15.06 7.30 -30.37
N PRO A 86 15.03 6.02 -29.94
CA PRO A 86 13.82 5.38 -29.44
C PRO A 86 13.23 6.09 -28.21
N TRP A 87 11.90 6.05 -28.05
CA TRP A 87 11.17 6.70 -26.96
C TRP A 87 11.73 6.44 -25.56
N LEU A 88 12.04 5.18 -25.22
CA LEU A 88 12.55 4.82 -23.89
C LEU A 88 13.98 5.32 -23.62
N THR A 89 14.70 5.73 -24.66
CA THR A 89 16.06 6.31 -24.55
C THR A 89 16.07 7.83 -24.63
N LEU A 90 14.94 8.43 -25.02
CA LEU A 90 14.85 9.88 -25.19
C LEU A 90 15.01 10.59 -23.83
N PRO A 91 15.79 11.69 -23.79
CA PRO A 91 15.89 12.56 -22.63
C PRO A 91 14.58 13.31 -22.41
N VAL A 92 13.75 12.77 -21.50
CA VAL A 92 12.40 13.28 -21.16
C VAL A 92 12.30 13.55 -19.67
N ILE A 93 11.65 14.65 -19.32
CA ILE A 93 11.14 14.96 -17.98
C ILE A 93 9.65 14.64 -17.99
N ILE A 94 9.22 13.80 -17.06
CA ILE A 94 7.83 13.42 -16.86
C ILE A 94 7.41 13.96 -15.50
N VAL A 95 6.34 14.73 -15.44
CA VAL A 95 5.73 15.17 -14.19
C VAL A 95 4.36 14.54 -14.08
N ALA A 96 4.09 13.87 -12.97
CA ALA A 96 2.80 13.26 -12.69
C ALA A 96 2.20 13.90 -11.43
N VAL A 97 0.92 14.26 -11.50
CA VAL A 97 0.14 14.79 -10.38
C VAL A 97 -1.05 13.87 -10.20
N CYS A 98 -1.11 13.23 -9.02
CA CYS A 98 -2.24 12.42 -8.62
C CYS A 98 -2.98 13.16 -7.51
N ALA A 99 -4.15 13.69 -7.85
CA ALA A 99 -4.92 14.57 -6.97
C ALA A 99 -6.39 14.17 -6.94
N GLU A 100 -7.17 14.87 -6.13
CA GLU A 100 -8.63 14.73 -6.07
C GLU A 100 -9.27 16.11 -6.33
N GLU A 101 -10.16 16.18 -7.33
CA GLU A 101 -10.93 17.37 -7.67
C GLU A 101 -12.42 17.03 -7.54
N ASP A 102 -13.14 17.77 -6.71
CA ASP A 102 -14.57 17.54 -6.40
C ASP A 102 -14.92 16.10 -6.02
N GLY A 103 -14.07 15.45 -5.22
CA GLY A 103 -14.26 14.06 -4.78
C GLY A 103 -13.93 13.01 -5.84
N ARG A 104 -13.39 13.43 -6.99
CA ARG A 104 -13.02 12.53 -8.09
C ARG A 104 -11.51 12.51 -8.25
N PRO A 105 -10.88 11.32 -8.12
CA PRO A 105 -9.45 11.23 -8.32
C PRO A 105 -9.10 11.48 -9.79
N LEU A 106 -8.00 12.17 -10.01
CA LEU A 106 -7.47 12.49 -11.32
C LEU A 106 -5.97 12.20 -11.40
N LEU A 107 -5.53 11.95 -12.62
CA LEU A 107 -4.14 11.91 -13.02
C LEU A 107 -3.93 13.04 -14.03
N HIS A 108 -3.03 13.95 -13.70
CA HIS A 108 -2.47 14.90 -14.66
C HIS A 108 -1.02 14.50 -14.95
N MET A 109 -0.65 14.36 -16.22
CA MET A 109 0.74 14.11 -16.60
C MET A 109 1.21 15.12 -17.63
N HIS A 110 2.47 15.50 -17.47
CA HIS A 110 3.16 16.43 -18.34
C HIS A 110 4.48 15.82 -18.80
N PHE A 111 4.72 15.87 -20.11
CA PHE A 111 5.90 15.34 -20.76
C PHE A 111 6.66 16.48 -21.45
N SER A 112 7.96 16.55 -21.19
CA SER A 112 8.84 17.57 -21.76
C SER A 112 10.18 16.98 -22.16
N LEU A 113 10.72 17.42 -23.30
CA LEU A 113 12.12 17.15 -23.63
C LEU A 113 13.05 17.93 -22.68
N LEU A 114 14.22 17.37 -22.37
CA LEU A 114 15.23 18.17 -21.69
C LEU A 114 15.63 19.39 -22.55
N PRO A 115 15.92 20.56 -21.96
CA PRO A 115 16.26 21.78 -22.71
C PRO A 115 17.47 21.66 -23.65
N ILE A 116 18.31 20.64 -23.45
CA ILE A 116 19.47 20.35 -24.29
C ILE A 116 19.11 19.75 -25.66
N VAL A 117 17.87 19.29 -25.83
CA VAL A 117 17.40 18.63 -27.06
C VAL A 117 16.82 19.67 -28.01
N SER A 118 17.38 19.75 -29.21
CA SER A 118 16.78 20.52 -30.31
C SER A 118 15.94 19.59 -31.19
N ALA A 119 14.62 19.79 -31.21
CA ALA A 119 13.70 19.00 -32.02
C ALA A 119 13.32 19.72 -33.32
N SER A 120 13.32 19.02 -34.45
CA SER A 120 12.66 19.49 -35.67
C SER A 120 11.14 19.38 -35.55
N ALA A 121 10.38 19.94 -36.50
CA ALA A 121 8.93 19.77 -36.53
C ALA A 121 8.47 18.30 -36.63
N SER A 122 9.23 17.44 -37.30
CA SER A 122 8.96 15.99 -37.34
C SER A 122 9.35 15.30 -36.03
N GLY A 123 10.47 15.70 -35.41
CA GLY A 123 10.90 15.17 -34.11
C GLY A 123 9.94 15.54 -32.98
N PHE A 124 9.39 16.75 -33.01
CA PHE A 124 8.39 17.19 -32.05
C PHE A 124 7.06 16.44 -32.21
N ARG A 125 6.61 16.20 -33.45
CA ARG A 125 5.43 15.34 -33.70
C ARG A 125 5.63 13.92 -33.18
N TYR A 126 6.79 13.32 -33.48
CA TYR A 126 7.17 12.01 -32.94
C TYR A 126 7.13 12.01 -31.40
N PHE A 127 7.72 13.03 -30.76
CA PHE A 127 7.67 13.15 -29.30
C PHE A 127 6.24 13.19 -28.76
N GLN A 128 5.36 14.01 -29.36
CA GLN A 128 3.96 14.15 -28.90
C GLN A 128 3.17 12.84 -29.06
N GLU A 129 3.34 12.14 -30.18
CA GLU A 129 2.70 10.85 -30.41
C GLU A 129 3.12 9.81 -29.36
N GLN A 130 4.42 9.75 -29.04
CA GLN A 130 4.95 8.82 -28.05
C GLN A 130 4.56 9.20 -26.61
N ALA A 131 4.55 10.49 -26.28
CA ALA A 131 4.08 10.97 -24.98
C ALA A 131 2.61 10.60 -24.74
N ARG A 132 1.77 10.80 -25.75
CA ARG A 132 0.35 10.41 -25.71
C ARG A 132 0.18 8.89 -25.57
N ALA A 133 0.96 8.11 -26.31
CA ALA A 133 0.92 6.65 -26.23
C ALA A 133 1.32 6.16 -24.83
N GLU A 134 2.42 6.68 -24.26
CA GLU A 134 2.85 6.29 -22.91
C GLU A 134 1.83 6.72 -21.85
N PHE A 135 1.21 7.90 -21.97
CA PHE A 135 0.13 8.30 -21.09
C PHE A 135 -1.06 7.33 -21.15
N ALA A 136 -1.51 6.97 -22.34
CA ALA A 136 -2.59 6.01 -22.51
C ALA A 136 -2.26 4.64 -21.87
N GLU A 137 -1.00 4.18 -22.00
CA GLU A 137 -0.54 2.96 -21.34
C GLU A 137 -0.55 3.08 -19.80
N VAL A 138 -0.13 4.22 -19.25
CA VAL A 138 -0.19 4.48 -17.79
C VAL A 138 -1.64 4.41 -17.32
N VAL A 139 -2.56 5.08 -18.01
CA VAL A 139 -3.99 5.07 -17.66
C VAL A 139 -4.55 3.65 -17.70
N GLY A 140 -4.27 2.90 -18.77
CA GLY A 140 -4.68 1.50 -18.90
C GLY A 140 -4.13 0.61 -17.79
N TYR A 141 -2.87 0.81 -17.41
CA TYR A 141 -2.25 0.12 -16.27
C TYR A 141 -2.96 0.44 -14.94
N LEU A 142 -3.25 1.71 -14.67
CA LEU A 142 -3.96 2.12 -13.46
C LEU A 142 -5.39 1.56 -13.40
N GLU A 143 -6.09 1.54 -14.53
CA GLU A 143 -7.41 0.92 -14.63
C GLU A 143 -7.36 -0.59 -14.36
N GLN A 144 -6.34 -1.28 -14.88
CA GLN A 144 -6.14 -2.70 -14.59
C GLN A 144 -5.95 -2.93 -13.09
N VAL A 145 -5.10 -2.13 -12.45
CA VAL A 145 -4.91 -2.21 -10.98
C VAL A 145 -6.22 -1.94 -10.23
N ALA A 146 -7.03 -0.97 -10.68
CA ALA A 146 -8.35 -0.70 -10.09
C ALA A 146 -9.30 -1.90 -10.20
N ARG A 147 -9.32 -2.56 -11.37
CA ARG A 147 -10.13 -3.77 -11.62
C ARG A 147 -9.68 -4.91 -10.71
N GLU A 148 -8.37 -5.15 -10.60
CA GLU A 148 -7.81 -6.19 -9.73
C GLU A 148 -8.14 -5.96 -8.24
N GLN A 149 -8.04 -4.71 -7.76
CA GLN A 149 -8.42 -4.39 -6.37
C GLN A 149 -9.92 -4.57 -6.13
N SER A 150 -10.75 -4.20 -7.10
CA SER A 150 -12.21 -4.37 -7.03
C SER A 150 -12.59 -5.86 -7.00
N GLN A 151 -11.95 -6.68 -7.85
CA GLN A 151 -12.14 -8.13 -7.85
C GLN A 151 -11.65 -8.78 -6.56
N ARG A 152 -10.50 -8.36 -6.03
CA ARG A 152 -10.00 -8.84 -4.72
C ARG A 152 -10.96 -8.48 -3.59
N ARG A 153 -11.47 -7.24 -3.56
CA ARG A 153 -12.48 -6.80 -2.58
C ARG A 153 -13.80 -7.55 -2.73
N GLY A 154 -14.26 -7.79 -3.95
CA GLY A 154 -15.47 -8.57 -4.25
C GLY A 154 -15.33 -10.04 -3.88
N GLY A 155 -14.18 -10.65 -4.18
CA GLY A 155 -13.83 -12.01 -3.80
C GLY A 155 -13.64 -12.18 -2.30
N GLN A 156 -13.06 -11.19 -1.62
CA GLN A 156 -12.91 -11.19 -0.16
C GLN A 156 -14.23 -10.92 0.56
N LYS A 157 -15.15 -10.12 -0.02
CA LYS A 157 -16.55 -10.02 0.46
C LYS A 157 -17.31 -11.34 0.31
N ARG A 158 -17.11 -12.08 -0.79
CA ARG A 158 -17.67 -13.44 -0.97
C ARG A 158 -17.02 -14.49 -0.06
N ARG A 159 -15.76 -14.29 0.32
CA ARG A 159 -15.02 -15.11 1.30
C ARG A 159 -15.15 -14.63 2.74
N ARG A 160 -15.97 -13.62 3.04
CA ARG A 160 -16.41 -13.36 4.42
C ARG A 160 -17.26 -14.55 4.86
N ARG A 161 -16.58 -15.60 5.33
CA ARG A 161 -17.17 -16.62 6.18
C ARG A 161 -17.96 -15.87 7.27
N PRO A 162 -19.21 -16.27 7.57
CA PRO A 162 -19.99 -15.64 8.62
C PRO A 162 -19.14 -15.65 9.89
N ASN A 163 -18.81 -14.45 10.39
CA ASN A 163 -18.02 -14.16 11.59
C ASN A 163 -17.48 -15.41 12.30
N HIS A 164 -16.52 -16.11 11.70
CA HIS A 164 -15.97 -17.31 12.31
C HIS A 164 -15.08 -16.81 13.43
N ARG A 165 -15.60 -16.89 14.65
CA ARG A 165 -14.87 -16.62 15.87
C ARG A 165 -13.77 -17.68 15.94
N TRP A 166 -12.60 -17.33 15.41
CA TRP A 166 -11.41 -18.19 15.45
C TRP A 166 -11.16 -18.63 16.89
N TYR A 167 -11.36 -19.92 17.14
CA TYR A 167 -10.90 -20.64 18.33
C TYR A 167 -9.71 -21.48 17.87
N PRO A 168 -8.59 -21.48 18.58
CA PRO A 168 -7.63 -22.58 18.44
C PRO A 168 -8.21 -23.77 19.20
N GLY A 169 -8.39 -24.87 18.49
CA GLY A 169 -9.01 -26.11 18.97
C GLY A 169 -9.59 -26.95 17.83
N ASP A 170 -9.72 -26.36 16.64
CA ASP A 170 -10.24 -26.98 15.42
C ASP A 170 -9.22 -27.89 14.72
N GLU A 171 -7.95 -27.85 15.14
CA GLU A 171 -6.89 -28.75 14.68
C GLU A 171 -6.72 -29.86 15.73
N GLU A 172 -7.16 -31.06 15.37
CA GLU A 172 -7.03 -32.28 16.16
C GLU A 172 -5.59 -32.46 16.67
N GLY A 173 -5.43 -32.48 18.00
CA GLY A 173 -4.14 -32.64 18.65
C GLY A 173 -4.27 -32.98 20.12
N GLN A 174 -4.49 -34.26 20.38
CA GLN A 174 -4.17 -35.01 21.61
C GLN A 174 -4.81 -34.55 22.93
N ARG A 175 -5.89 -35.26 23.29
CA ARG A 175 -6.32 -35.43 24.68
C ARG A 175 -5.24 -36.19 25.44
N GLU A 176 -4.55 -35.51 26.35
CA GLU A 176 -3.87 -36.16 27.47
C GLU A 176 -4.78 -36.11 28.70
N GLN A 177 -5.06 -37.29 29.24
CA GLN A 177 -5.90 -37.53 30.40
C GLN A 177 -5.15 -37.20 31.72
N GLU A 178 -5.90 -36.54 32.60
CA GLU A 178 -5.94 -36.65 34.08
C GLU A 178 -4.78 -36.11 34.96
N SER A 179 -5.11 -35.11 35.81
CA SER A 179 -5.12 -35.25 37.29
C SER A 179 -5.67 -34.00 38.00
N PRO A 180 -6.38 -34.12 39.15
CA PRO A 180 -7.03 -33.01 39.85
C PRO A 180 -6.04 -32.33 40.81
N ALA A 181 -5.43 -31.22 40.38
CA ALA A 181 -4.40 -30.55 41.18
C ALA A 181 -4.84 -29.17 41.69
N SER A 182 -5.59 -29.15 42.80
CA SER A 182 -5.63 -28.08 43.82
C SER A 182 -6.13 -26.67 43.41
N ALA A 183 -6.70 -25.95 44.39
CA ALA A 183 -7.06 -24.54 44.26
C ALA A 183 -5.89 -23.63 43.79
N HIS A 184 -4.64 -24.07 43.96
CA HIS A 184 -3.44 -23.36 43.49
C HIS A 184 -3.27 -23.36 41.97
N ALA A 185 -3.75 -24.38 41.24
CA ALA A 185 -3.67 -24.41 39.77
C ALA A 185 -4.67 -23.44 39.13
N LEU A 186 -5.85 -23.27 39.74
CA LEU A 186 -6.85 -22.29 39.28
C LEU A 186 -6.36 -20.86 39.45
N ASP A 187 -5.66 -20.57 40.55
CA ASP A 187 -5.06 -19.25 40.79
C ASP A 187 -3.97 -18.93 39.77
N ALA A 188 -3.16 -19.93 39.37
CA ALA A 188 -2.16 -19.78 38.32
C ALA A 188 -2.79 -19.53 36.94
N ASP A 189 -3.88 -20.23 36.62
CA ASP A 189 -4.61 -20.05 35.36
C ASP A 189 -5.31 -18.69 35.28
N LEU A 190 -5.86 -18.19 36.40
CA LEU A 190 -6.40 -16.83 36.49
C LEU A 190 -5.29 -15.78 36.31
N ALA A 191 -4.12 -16.00 36.90
CA ALA A 191 -2.98 -15.09 36.75
C ALA A 191 -2.47 -15.02 35.30
N LEU A 192 -2.48 -16.12 34.55
CA LEU A 192 -2.16 -16.13 33.10
C LEU A 192 -3.11 -15.26 32.27
N LEU A 193 -4.37 -15.15 32.68
CA LEU A 193 -5.35 -14.24 32.09
C LEU A 193 -5.31 -12.81 32.66
N GLY A 194 -4.43 -12.55 33.64
CA GLY A 194 -4.33 -11.26 34.34
C GLY A 194 -5.47 -11.01 35.32
N LEU A 195 -6.14 -12.07 35.80
CA LEU A 195 -7.26 -12.02 36.72
C LEU A 195 -6.82 -12.41 38.14
N LYS A 196 -7.52 -11.87 39.13
CA LYS A 196 -7.31 -12.21 40.55
C LYS A 196 -8.22 -13.37 40.96
N ARG A 197 -7.85 -14.04 42.06
CA ARG A 197 -8.67 -15.08 42.69
C ARG A 197 -10.09 -14.56 42.98
N GLY A 198 -11.10 -15.36 42.63
CA GLY A 198 -12.51 -15.00 42.75
C GLY A 198 -13.12 -14.31 41.52
N ALA A 199 -12.43 -14.29 40.38
CA ALA A 199 -13.01 -13.80 39.14
C ALA A 199 -14.23 -14.65 38.72
N SER A 200 -15.23 -14.04 38.10
CA SER A 200 -16.39 -14.78 37.56
C SER A 200 -16.07 -15.37 36.19
N LEU A 201 -16.82 -16.39 35.78
CA LEU A 201 -16.71 -16.98 34.43
C LEU A 201 -16.85 -15.91 33.32
N GLU A 202 -17.69 -14.89 33.53
CA GLU A 202 -17.84 -13.78 32.59
C GLU A 202 -16.56 -12.94 32.47
N GLN A 203 -15.86 -12.70 33.59
CA GLN A 203 -14.59 -11.99 33.62
C GLN A 203 -13.48 -12.80 32.94
N VAL A 204 -13.45 -14.11 33.17
CA VAL A 204 -12.56 -15.06 32.49
C VAL A 204 -12.78 -15.03 30.97
N GLN A 205 -14.03 -15.11 30.53
CA GLN A 205 -14.37 -15.01 29.11
C GLN A 205 -14.01 -13.63 28.52
N LYS A 206 -14.16 -12.55 29.29
CA LYS A 206 -13.81 -11.20 28.85
C LYS A 206 -12.31 -11.04 28.70
N ALA A 207 -11.52 -11.50 29.67
CA ALA A 207 -10.07 -11.50 29.61
C ALA A 207 -9.55 -12.32 28.43
N TYR A 208 -10.11 -13.50 28.20
CA TYR A 208 -9.78 -14.34 27.05
C TYR A 208 -10.07 -13.63 25.72
N ARG A 209 -11.24 -12.98 25.57
CA ARG A 209 -11.56 -12.17 24.37
C ARG A 209 -10.55 -11.04 24.12
N ILE A 210 -10.05 -10.40 25.18
CA ILE A 210 -9.05 -9.33 25.09
C ILE A 210 -7.70 -9.92 24.65
N ALA A 211 -7.30 -11.06 25.23
CA ALA A 211 -6.08 -11.77 24.84
C ALA A 211 -6.10 -12.23 23.37
N CYS A 212 -7.22 -12.79 22.89
CA CYS A 212 -7.40 -13.14 21.46
C CYS A 212 -7.14 -11.95 20.55
N ARG A 213 -7.64 -10.77 20.92
CA ARG A 213 -7.48 -9.54 20.13
C ARG A 213 -6.05 -9.01 20.15
N LYS A 214 -5.29 -9.29 21.22
CA LYS A 214 -3.92 -8.82 21.41
C LYS A 214 -2.89 -9.70 20.69
N TYR A 215 -3.11 -11.02 20.68
CA TYR A 215 -2.13 -11.98 20.17
C TYR A 215 -2.54 -12.64 18.84
N HIS A 216 -3.55 -12.12 18.14
CA HIS A 216 -3.98 -12.69 16.85
C HIS A 216 -2.89 -12.52 15.77
N PRO A 217 -2.49 -13.60 15.05
CA PRO A 217 -1.43 -13.54 14.05
C PRO A 217 -1.73 -12.51 12.94
N ASP A 218 -2.96 -12.44 12.41
CA ASP A 218 -3.34 -11.41 11.41
C ASP A 218 -3.07 -9.97 11.86
N ARG A 219 -3.17 -9.67 13.17
CA ARG A 219 -2.91 -8.32 13.67
C ARG A 219 -1.42 -8.01 13.77
N LEU A 220 -0.59 -9.03 13.97
CA LEU A 220 0.86 -8.89 14.10
C LEU A 220 1.53 -8.89 12.73
N THR A 221 1.06 -9.71 11.78
CA THR A 221 1.56 -9.75 10.40
C THR A 221 1.30 -8.45 9.63
N GLY A 222 0.24 -7.72 9.97
CA GLY A 222 -0.09 -6.42 9.36
C GLY A 222 0.73 -5.21 9.86
N GLN A 223 1.59 -5.40 10.85
CA GLN A 223 2.29 -4.31 11.57
C GLN A 223 3.82 -4.29 11.37
N ASN A 224 4.38 -5.05 10.41
CA ASN A 224 5.84 -5.17 10.22
C ASN A 224 6.58 -5.65 11.48
N VAL A 225 5.93 -6.50 12.27
CA VAL A 225 6.50 -7.10 13.49
C VAL A 225 7.49 -8.20 13.08
N GLU A 226 8.66 -8.24 13.72
CA GLU A 226 9.68 -9.25 13.42
C GLU A 226 9.15 -10.68 13.63
N PRO A 227 9.56 -11.67 12.81
CA PRO A 227 9.05 -13.05 12.86
C PRO A 227 9.13 -13.70 14.25
N HIS A 228 10.23 -13.46 14.97
CA HIS A 228 10.44 -14.01 16.32
C HIS A 228 9.39 -13.51 17.34
N LEU A 229 8.92 -12.27 17.20
CA LEU A 229 7.88 -11.72 18.08
C LEU A 229 6.49 -12.28 17.77
N VAL A 230 6.24 -12.67 16.52
CA VAL A 230 5.00 -13.36 16.12
C VAL A 230 4.96 -14.75 16.74
N GLU A 231 6.06 -15.50 16.69
CA GLU A 231 6.18 -16.82 17.34
C GLU A 231 5.95 -16.73 18.85
N LEU A 232 6.57 -15.75 19.51
CA LEU A 232 6.37 -15.53 20.95
C LEU A 232 4.91 -15.21 21.29
N ALA A 233 4.24 -14.40 20.47
CA ALA A 233 2.83 -14.08 20.67
C ALA A 233 1.92 -15.30 20.47
N VAL A 234 2.20 -16.15 19.48
CA VAL A 234 1.48 -17.41 19.27
C VAL A 234 1.67 -18.34 20.46
N GLN A 235 2.88 -18.46 20.99
CA GLN A 235 3.17 -19.30 22.15
C GLN A 235 2.43 -18.81 23.40
N ARG A 236 2.48 -17.50 23.69
CA ARG A 236 1.74 -16.90 24.79
C ARG A 236 0.24 -17.07 24.64
N PHE A 237 -0.28 -17.08 23.42
CA PHE A 237 -1.70 -17.29 23.18
C PHE A 237 -2.15 -18.73 23.45
N LYS A 238 -1.32 -19.73 23.07
CA LYS A 238 -1.57 -21.14 23.40
C LYS A 238 -1.66 -21.35 24.91
N GLU A 239 -0.74 -20.76 25.68
CA GLU A 239 -0.77 -20.80 27.15
C GLU A 239 -2.07 -20.23 27.73
N VAL A 240 -2.51 -19.08 27.21
CA VAL A 240 -3.74 -18.41 27.62
C VAL A 240 -5.00 -19.22 27.25
N ALA A 241 -5.01 -19.86 26.07
CA ALA A 241 -6.12 -20.71 25.64
C ALA A 241 -6.25 -21.97 26.50
N ALA A 242 -5.14 -22.61 26.84
CA ALA A 242 -5.11 -23.77 27.73
C ALA A 242 -5.63 -23.41 29.14
N ALA A 243 -5.19 -22.27 29.68
CA ALA A 243 -5.68 -21.76 30.97
C ALA A 243 -7.19 -21.49 30.94
N TYR A 244 -7.70 -20.90 29.85
CA TYR A 244 -9.14 -20.65 29.69
C TYR A 244 -9.96 -21.94 29.65
N GLN A 245 -9.48 -22.99 28.97
CA GLN A 245 -10.17 -24.29 28.91
C GLN A 245 -10.28 -24.92 30.30
N ARG A 246 -9.17 -24.99 31.04
CA ARG A 246 -9.14 -25.51 32.42
C ARG A 246 -10.07 -24.76 33.36
N LEU A 247 -10.05 -23.42 33.29
CA LEU A 247 -10.96 -22.60 34.07
C LEU A 247 -12.41 -22.89 33.69
N ARG A 248 -12.75 -22.92 32.40
CA ARG A 248 -14.12 -23.17 31.94
C ARG A 248 -14.65 -24.50 32.46
N GLU A 249 -13.85 -25.56 32.42
CA GLU A 249 -14.20 -26.88 32.95
C GLU A 249 -14.41 -26.85 34.46
N SER A 250 -13.52 -26.18 35.21
CA SER A 250 -13.66 -26.00 36.66
C SER A 250 -14.93 -25.23 37.05
N TYR A 251 -15.25 -24.12 36.37
CA TYR A 251 -16.50 -23.38 36.63
C TYR A 251 -17.75 -24.18 36.23
N ALA A 252 -17.67 -25.04 35.22
CA ALA A 252 -18.79 -25.91 34.82
C ALA A 252 -19.05 -27.02 35.85
N GLN A 253 -17.99 -27.61 36.41
CA GLN A 253 -18.07 -28.60 37.49
C GLN A 253 -18.62 -27.98 38.78
N ALA A 254 -18.20 -26.76 39.13
CA ALA A 254 -18.70 -26.03 40.30
C ALA A 254 -20.16 -25.57 40.20
N GLN A 255 -20.75 -25.56 39.01
CA GLN A 255 -22.18 -25.25 38.79
C GLN A 255 -23.06 -26.50 38.71
N SER A 256 -22.45 -27.69 38.62
CA SER A 256 -23.15 -28.98 38.53
C SER A 256 -23.05 -29.82 39.82
N ALA A 257 -22.38 -29.29 40.84
CA ALA A 257 -22.34 -29.80 42.21
C ALA A 257 -23.16 -28.90 43.13
#